data_AF-A0A222P4M8-F1
#
_entry.id   AF-A0A222P4M8-F1
#
_cell.length_a   1.000
_cell.length_b   1.000
_cell.length_c   1.000
_cell.angle_alpha   90.00
_cell.angle_beta   90.00
_cell.angle_gamma   90.00
#
_symmetry.space_group_name_H-M   'P 1'
#
loop_
_entity.id
_entity.type
_entity.pdbx_description
1 polymer ?
#
loop_
_entity_poly.entity_id
_entity_poly.type
_entity_poly.pdbx_seq_one_letter_code
_entity_poly.pdbx_strand_id
1 'polypeptide(L)'
;MTAMTTNAWTNALHALFLFSYFLIAAVQWAKGNHKFTIYIVTFFLTILILKLLGVWVHYAFDRSYILKIWIVISLGVIFLNYCLIHAIKISDPVRIIVLLISLMFTFFYLNQHNFLYIALSVIFIYSLTAFYSKGLVRTGFIAVVVSNIVWIGLREGANAILGYELPIQYRYDNDLYHILLIVSTYIIFIAIMRGDWSYP
;
A
#
# COMPACT_ATOMS: atom_id res chain seq x y z
N MET A 1 -6.58 -25.40 -5.72
CA MET A 1 -6.00 -24.35 -4.85
C MET A 1 -7.08 -23.30 -4.67
N THR A 2 -7.34 -22.81 -3.44
CA THR A 2 -8.37 -21.78 -3.21
C THR A 2 -7.79 -20.39 -3.36
N ALA A 3 -8.64 -19.38 -3.59
CA ALA A 3 -8.18 -18.00 -3.67
C ALA A 3 -7.52 -17.52 -2.36
N MET A 4 -7.90 -18.08 -1.20
CA MET A 4 -7.23 -17.77 0.07
C MET A 4 -5.75 -18.15 0.04
N THR A 5 -5.46 -19.35 -0.48
CA THR A 5 -4.10 -19.84 -0.60
C THR A 5 -3.31 -19.01 -1.60
N THR A 6 -3.83 -18.81 -2.81
CA THR A 6 -3.14 -18.01 -3.84
C THR A 6 -2.90 -16.58 -3.37
N ASN A 7 -3.89 -15.94 -2.76
CA ASN A 7 -3.78 -14.59 -2.20
C ASN A 7 -2.64 -14.50 -1.16
N ALA A 8 -2.52 -15.49 -0.29
CA ALA A 8 -1.42 -15.53 0.68
C ALA A 8 -0.06 -15.67 -0.02
N TRP A 9 0.05 -16.50 -1.07
CA TRP A 9 1.28 -16.67 -1.84
C TRP A 9 1.67 -15.41 -2.62
N THR A 10 0.73 -14.79 -3.35
CA THR A 10 1.00 -13.55 -4.11
C THR A 10 1.33 -12.38 -3.18
N ASN A 11 0.70 -12.32 -2.01
CA ASN A 11 1.02 -11.32 -1.00
C ASN A 11 2.40 -11.57 -0.35
N ALA A 12 2.74 -12.84 -0.06
CA ALA A 12 4.06 -13.21 0.46
C ALA A 12 5.17 -12.94 -0.57
N LEU A 13 4.92 -13.19 -1.85
CA LEU A 13 5.83 -12.84 -2.94
C LEU A 13 6.09 -11.34 -2.96
N HIS A 14 5.05 -10.51 -2.81
CA HIS A 14 5.23 -9.07 -2.71
C HIS A 14 6.03 -8.68 -1.45
N ALA A 15 5.74 -9.29 -0.31
CA ALA A 15 6.52 -9.07 0.92
C ALA A 15 8.01 -9.41 0.72
N LEU A 16 8.33 -10.48 -0.02
CA LEU A 16 9.71 -10.84 -0.33
C LEU A 16 10.42 -9.76 -1.15
N PHE A 17 9.79 -9.23 -2.20
CA PHE A 17 10.35 -8.13 -2.99
C PHE A 17 10.56 -6.87 -2.13
N LEU A 18 9.58 -6.53 -1.29
CA LEU A 18 9.68 -5.39 -0.37
C LEU A 18 10.79 -5.55 0.65
N PHE A 19 11.02 -6.78 1.13
CA PHE A 19 12.15 -7.07 2.00
C PHE A 19 13.48 -6.80 1.30
N SER A 20 13.63 -7.21 0.03
CA SER A 20 14.81 -6.87 -0.77
C SER A 20 14.97 -5.36 -0.94
N TYR A 21 13.90 -4.64 -1.27
CA TYR A 21 13.94 -3.18 -1.42
C TYR A 21 14.30 -2.47 -0.12
N PHE A 22 13.74 -2.93 1.02
CA PHE A 22 14.07 -2.43 2.35
C PHE A 22 15.56 -2.65 2.68
N LEU A 23 16.08 -3.86 2.49
CA LEU A 23 17.49 -4.15 2.78
C LEU A 23 18.42 -3.29 1.93
N ILE A 24 18.15 -3.18 0.62
CA ILE A 24 18.95 -2.33 -0.27
C ILE A 24 18.88 -0.87 0.18
N ALA A 25 17.68 -0.36 0.48
CA ALA A 25 17.51 1.02 0.95
C ALA A 25 18.24 1.28 2.27
N ALA A 26 18.13 0.37 3.24
CA ALA A 26 18.77 0.48 4.55
C ALA A 26 20.30 0.48 4.43
N VAL A 27 20.86 -0.44 3.62
CA VAL A 27 22.30 -0.51 3.37
C VAL A 27 22.81 0.75 2.66
N GLN A 28 22.07 1.25 1.66
CA GLN A 28 22.45 2.47 0.95
C GLN A 28 22.38 3.71 1.84
N TRP A 29 21.35 3.83 2.67
CA TRP A 29 21.24 4.90 3.66
C TRP A 29 22.37 4.85 4.68
N ALA A 30 22.70 3.66 5.22
CA ALA A 30 23.81 3.48 6.16
C ALA A 30 25.18 3.84 5.56
N LYS A 31 25.34 3.71 4.23
CA LYS A 31 26.52 4.16 3.49
C LYS A 31 26.53 5.67 3.19
N GLY A 32 25.52 6.43 3.63
CA GLY A 32 25.42 7.87 3.41
C GLY A 32 24.90 8.26 2.02
N ASN A 33 24.28 7.34 1.26
CA ASN A 33 23.74 7.67 -0.05
C ASN A 33 22.49 8.56 0.08
N HIS A 34 22.61 9.84 -0.31
CA HIS A 34 21.54 10.83 -0.18
C HIS A 34 20.24 10.49 -0.94
N LYS A 35 20.31 9.60 -1.94
CA LYS A 35 19.10 9.10 -2.63
C LYS A 35 18.21 8.26 -1.72
N PHE A 36 18.79 7.65 -0.68
CA PHE A 36 18.11 6.74 0.25
C PHE A 36 18.00 7.38 1.62
N THR A 37 16.80 7.79 1.95
CA THR A 37 16.53 8.62 3.13
C THR A 37 15.91 7.77 4.20
N ILE A 38 15.98 8.21 5.46
CA ILE A 38 15.34 7.47 6.55
C ILE A 38 13.82 7.29 6.32
N TYR A 39 13.17 8.24 5.64
CA TYR A 39 11.75 8.13 5.27
C TYR A 39 11.52 7.08 4.19
N ILE A 40 12.41 6.95 3.19
CA ILE A 40 12.33 5.89 2.17
C ILE A 40 12.56 4.51 2.79
N VAL A 41 13.55 4.39 3.68
CA VAL A 41 13.82 3.15 4.42
C VAL A 41 12.60 2.76 5.25
N THR A 42 12.07 3.71 6.02
CA THR A 42 10.87 3.53 6.83
C THR A 42 9.64 3.21 5.98
N PHE A 43 9.50 3.82 4.80
CA PHE A 43 8.42 3.55 3.84
C PHE A 43 8.43 2.08 3.41
N PHE A 44 9.57 1.55 2.93
CA PHE A 44 9.65 0.14 2.55
C PHE A 44 9.46 -0.81 3.72
N LEU A 45 10.02 -0.50 4.89
CA LEU A 45 9.80 -1.27 6.11
C LEU A 45 8.32 -1.32 6.49
N THR A 46 7.63 -0.18 6.42
CA THR A 46 6.21 -0.10 6.77
C THR A 46 5.37 -0.93 5.81
N ILE A 47 5.59 -0.83 4.49
CA ILE A 47 4.86 -1.65 3.52
C ILE A 47 5.15 -3.14 3.74
N LEU A 48 6.40 -3.52 4.02
CA LEU A 48 6.76 -4.90 4.34
C LEU A 48 5.95 -5.42 5.54
N ILE A 49 5.92 -4.68 6.65
CA ILE A 49 5.15 -5.06 7.84
C ILE A 49 3.67 -5.20 7.51
N LEU A 50 3.08 -4.23 6.79
CA LEU A 50 1.69 -4.28 6.36
C LEU A 50 1.40 -5.50 5.48
N LYS A 51 2.34 -5.89 4.62
CA LYS A 51 2.21 -7.06 3.76
C LYS A 51 2.28 -8.37 4.54
N LEU A 52 3.20 -8.48 5.51
CA LEU A 52 3.26 -9.62 6.43
C LEU A 52 1.97 -9.77 7.25
N LEU A 53 1.42 -8.65 7.75
CA LEU A 53 0.11 -8.64 8.42
C LEU A 53 -1.01 -9.09 7.48
N GLY A 54 -0.98 -8.64 6.21
CA GLY A 54 -1.94 -9.09 5.19
C GLY A 54 -1.87 -10.60 4.91
N VAL A 55 -0.65 -11.18 4.87
CA VAL A 55 -0.47 -12.64 4.75
C VAL A 55 -1.11 -13.36 5.94
N TRP A 56 -0.88 -12.85 7.15
CA TRP A 56 -1.48 -13.40 8.36
C TRP A 56 -3.01 -13.36 8.28
N VAL A 57 -3.61 -12.23 7.90
CA VAL A 57 -5.07 -12.11 7.75
C VAL A 57 -5.65 -13.18 6.82
N HIS A 58 -4.98 -13.49 5.70
CA HIS A 58 -5.47 -14.53 4.78
C HIS A 58 -5.45 -15.93 5.40
N TYR A 59 -4.46 -16.27 6.22
CA TYR A 59 -4.38 -17.57 6.89
C TYR A 59 -5.29 -17.67 8.13
N ALA A 60 -5.50 -16.57 8.84
CA ALA A 60 -6.27 -16.53 10.08
C ALA A 60 -7.72 -16.09 9.89
N PHE A 61 -8.30 -16.22 8.68
CA PHE A 61 -9.56 -15.57 8.27
C PHE A 61 -10.81 -15.91 9.11
N ASP A 62 -10.76 -16.95 9.93
CA ASP A 62 -11.85 -17.41 10.80
C ASP A 62 -11.68 -17.01 12.28
N ARG A 63 -10.61 -16.28 12.61
CA ARG A 63 -10.24 -15.94 14.00
C ARG A 63 -10.80 -14.60 14.47
N SER A 64 -11.21 -14.56 15.73
CA SER A 64 -11.77 -13.36 16.38
C SER A 64 -10.80 -12.17 16.45
N TYR A 65 -9.49 -12.40 16.37
CA TYR A 65 -8.47 -11.34 16.45
C TYR A 65 -8.16 -10.66 15.11
N ILE A 66 -8.71 -11.12 13.98
CA ILE A 66 -8.50 -10.49 12.65
C ILE A 66 -8.87 -9.01 12.66
N LEU A 67 -9.95 -8.65 13.34
CA LEU A 67 -10.39 -7.26 13.45
C LEU A 67 -9.28 -6.38 14.04
N LYS A 68 -8.58 -6.88 15.07
CA LYS A 68 -7.44 -6.17 15.69
C LYS A 68 -6.29 -6.01 14.69
N ILE A 69 -6.00 -7.02 13.89
CA ILE A 69 -4.96 -6.95 12.85
C ILE A 69 -5.32 -5.88 11.81
N TRP A 70 -6.57 -5.80 11.38
CA TRP A 70 -6.98 -4.76 10.43
C TRP A 70 -6.96 -3.35 11.00
N ILE A 71 -7.26 -3.17 12.29
CA ILE A 71 -7.05 -1.90 12.98
C ILE A 71 -5.57 -1.51 12.91
N VAL A 72 -4.66 -2.43 13.22
CA VAL A 72 -3.21 -2.19 13.11
C VAL A 72 -2.81 -1.86 11.66
N ILE A 73 -3.36 -2.56 10.67
CA ILE A 73 -3.13 -2.25 9.25
C ILE A 73 -3.60 -0.83 8.92
N SER A 74 -4.79 -0.42 9.35
CA SER A 74 -5.33 0.91 9.08
C SER A 74 -4.47 2.04 9.69
N LEU A 75 -3.97 1.84 10.91
CA LEU A 75 -3.05 2.77 11.57
C LEU A 75 -1.68 2.79 10.87
N GLY A 76 -1.19 1.63 10.44
CA GLY A 76 0.05 1.53 9.67
C GLY A 76 -0.06 2.20 8.30
N VAL A 77 -1.24 2.21 7.66
CA VAL A 77 -1.49 2.96 6.41
C VAL A 77 -1.44 4.47 6.65
N ILE A 78 -1.98 4.98 7.78
CA ILE A 78 -1.83 6.40 8.15
C ILE A 78 -0.36 6.76 8.29
N PHE A 79 0.42 5.94 9.02
CA PHE A 79 1.86 6.15 9.16
C PHE A 79 2.61 6.08 7.83
N LEU A 80 2.24 5.14 6.96
CA LEU A 80 2.80 5.03 5.62
C LEU A 80 2.55 6.29 4.79
N ASN A 81 1.32 6.81 4.81
CA ASN A 81 0.94 8.05 4.13
C ASN A 81 1.74 9.24 4.69
N TYR A 82 1.94 9.32 6.00
CA TYR A 82 2.80 10.31 6.64
C TYR A 82 4.23 10.26 6.09
N CYS A 83 4.87 9.09 6.12
CA CYS A 83 6.24 8.91 5.64
C CYS A 83 6.38 9.27 4.17
N LEU A 84 5.40 8.86 3.34
CA LEU A 84 5.39 9.13 1.91
C LEU A 84 5.40 10.63 1.59
N ILE A 85 4.51 11.39 2.23
CA ILE A 85 4.39 12.83 1.96
C ILE A 85 5.63 13.59 2.47
N HIS A 86 6.21 13.15 3.58
CA HIS A 86 7.49 13.69 4.06
C HIS A 86 8.62 13.40 3.07
N ALA A 87 8.70 12.18 2.55
CA ALA A 87 9.70 11.80 1.57
C ALA A 87 9.58 12.60 0.25
N ILE A 88 8.39 13.09 -0.12
CA ILE A 88 8.14 13.90 -1.34
C ILE A 88 8.27 15.40 -1.07
N LYS A 89 8.45 15.81 0.19
CA LYS A 89 8.57 17.22 0.61
C LYS A 89 7.38 18.11 0.23
N ILE A 90 6.17 17.59 0.28
CA ILE A 90 4.98 18.43 0.10
C ILE A 90 4.92 19.44 1.26
N SER A 91 4.32 20.62 1.08
CA SER A 91 4.23 21.67 2.10
C SER A 91 3.50 21.22 3.36
N ASP A 92 3.84 21.82 4.51
CA ASP A 92 3.28 21.46 5.82
C ASP A 92 1.74 21.57 5.91
N PRO A 93 1.09 22.60 5.33
CA PRO A 93 -0.38 22.66 5.31
C PRO A 93 -1.00 21.43 4.64
N VAL A 94 -0.40 20.97 3.53
CA VAL A 94 -0.90 19.80 2.81
C VAL A 94 -0.61 18.52 3.60
N ARG A 95 0.52 18.42 4.30
CA ARG A 95 0.81 17.28 5.20
C ARG A 95 -0.26 17.11 6.27
N ILE A 96 -0.67 18.20 6.90
CA ILE A 96 -1.72 18.19 7.93
C ILE A 96 -3.04 17.71 7.32
N ILE A 97 -3.43 18.26 6.16
CA ILE A 97 -4.64 17.84 5.44
C ILE A 97 -4.61 16.34 5.10
N VAL A 98 -3.49 15.82 4.62
CA VAL A 98 -3.31 14.39 4.33
C VAL A 98 -3.53 13.52 5.57
N LEU A 99 -2.97 13.91 6.72
CA LEU A 99 -3.16 13.16 7.96
C LEU A 99 -4.61 13.18 8.41
N LEU A 100 -5.27 14.35 8.36
CA LEU A 100 -6.68 14.48 8.71
C LEU A 100 -7.56 13.60 7.82
N ILE A 101 -7.31 13.62 6.49
CA ILE A 101 -8.06 12.79 5.55
C ILE A 101 -7.78 11.30 5.79
N SER A 102 -6.54 10.91 6.06
CA SER A 102 -6.19 9.52 6.36
C SER A 102 -6.87 9.03 7.65
N LEU A 103 -6.94 9.88 8.68
CA LEU A 103 -7.66 9.61 9.93
C LEU A 103 -9.17 9.51 9.70
N MET A 104 -9.75 10.38 8.88
CA MET A 104 -11.17 10.34 8.51
C MET A 104 -11.54 9.02 7.84
N PHE A 105 -10.73 8.55 6.88
CA PHE A 105 -10.96 7.26 6.24
C PHE A 105 -10.81 6.08 7.21
N THR A 106 -9.82 6.12 8.11
CA THR A 106 -9.71 5.11 9.17
C THR A 106 -10.91 5.14 10.11
N PHE A 107 -11.44 6.31 10.46
CA PHE A 107 -12.67 6.43 11.24
C PHE A 107 -13.87 5.79 10.52
N PHE A 108 -14.05 6.03 9.22
CA PHE A 108 -15.12 5.38 8.46
C PHE A 108 -14.95 3.86 8.41
N TYR A 109 -13.72 3.38 8.22
CA TYR A 109 -13.40 1.95 8.31
C TYR A 109 -13.81 1.36 9.66
N LEU A 110 -13.46 2.01 10.78
CA LEU A 110 -13.75 1.49 12.12
C LEU A 110 -15.26 1.42 12.42
N ASN A 111 -16.06 2.32 11.85
CA ASN A 111 -17.51 2.35 12.07
C ASN A 111 -18.30 1.41 11.14
N GLN A 112 -17.85 1.26 9.88
CA GLN A 112 -18.60 0.51 8.87
C GLN A 112 -17.98 -0.85 8.54
N HIS A 113 -16.78 -1.13 9.06
CA HIS A 113 -15.99 -2.33 8.77
C HIS A 113 -15.72 -2.57 7.27
N ASN A 114 -15.82 -1.51 6.45
CA ASN A 114 -15.62 -1.60 5.01
C ASN A 114 -14.18 -1.21 4.62
N PHE A 115 -13.42 -2.19 4.14
CA PHE A 115 -12.02 -2.04 3.74
C PHE A 115 -11.83 -1.04 2.59
N LEU A 116 -12.88 -0.73 1.84
CA LEU A 116 -12.87 0.27 0.76
C LEU A 116 -12.34 1.63 1.26
N TYR A 117 -12.66 2.02 2.51
CA TYR A 117 -12.17 3.29 3.07
C TYR A 117 -10.65 3.34 3.22
N ILE A 118 -10.00 2.22 3.55
CA ILE A 118 -8.54 2.14 3.60
C ILE A 118 -7.97 2.30 2.19
N ALA A 119 -8.56 1.64 1.19
CA ALA A 119 -8.12 1.77 -0.20
C ALA A 119 -8.33 3.18 -0.78
N LEU A 120 -9.46 3.84 -0.45
CA LEU A 120 -9.73 5.22 -0.85
C LEU A 120 -8.73 6.20 -0.23
N SER A 121 -8.32 5.98 1.02
CA SER A 121 -7.24 6.73 1.66
C SER A 121 -5.93 6.61 0.86
N VAL A 122 -5.54 5.38 0.51
CA VAL A 122 -4.36 5.12 -0.31
C VAL A 122 -4.48 5.78 -1.69
N ILE A 123 -5.61 5.61 -2.40
CA ILE A 123 -5.84 6.23 -3.71
C ILE A 123 -5.67 7.75 -3.63
N PHE A 124 -6.30 8.40 -2.65
CA PHE A 124 -6.26 9.85 -2.52
C PHE A 124 -4.83 10.35 -2.29
N ILE A 125 -4.11 9.76 -1.33
CA ILE A 125 -2.74 10.17 -0.99
C ILE A 125 -1.77 9.87 -2.13
N TYR A 126 -1.91 8.72 -2.78
CA TYR A 126 -0.99 8.32 -3.85
C TYR A 126 -1.27 9.10 -5.13
N SER A 127 -2.52 9.53 -5.38
CA SER A 127 -2.86 10.47 -6.46
C SER A 127 -2.23 11.84 -6.22
N LEU A 128 -2.30 12.35 -5.00
CA LEU A 128 -1.64 13.60 -4.61
C LEU A 128 -0.12 13.49 -4.81
N THR A 129 0.47 12.43 -4.30
CA THR A 129 1.89 12.12 -4.49
C THR A 129 2.28 12.03 -5.98
N ALA A 130 1.45 11.40 -6.82
CA ALA A 130 1.67 11.36 -8.27
C ALA A 130 1.63 12.77 -8.90
N PHE A 131 0.71 13.62 -8.46
CA PHE A 131 0.59 15.00 -8.91
C PHE A 131 1.83 15.83 -8.58
N TYR A 132 2.38 15.69 -7.36
CA TYR A 132 3.56 16.43 -6.90
C TYR A 132 4.90 15.83 -7.36
N SER A 133 4.93 14.59 -7.85
CA SER A 133 6.14 13.94 -8.36
C SER A 133 6.29 14.11 -9.87
N LYS A 134 7.48 13.77 -10.39
CA LYS A 134 7.81 13.80 -11.83
C LYS A 134 8.46 12.49 -12.27
N GLY A 135 8.61 12.30 -13.58
CA GLY A 135 9.34 11.18 -14.16
C GLY A 135 8.81 9.81 -13.76
N LEU A 136 9.73 8.88 -13.44
CA LEU A 136 9.39 7.50 -13.12
C LEU A 136 8.67 7.37 -11.77
N VAL A 137 8.95 8.27 -10.82
CA VAL A 137 8.26 8.32 -9.52
C VAL A 137 6.76 8.53 -9.71
N ARG A 138 6.39 9.53 -10.53
CA ARG A 138 4.99 9.78 -10.89
C ARG A 138 4.34 8.54 -11.49
N THR A 139 5.03 7.89 -12.43
CA THR A 139 4.53 6.68 -13.10
C THR A 139 4.30 5.55 -12.11
N GLY A 140 5.23 5.34 -11.17
CA GLY A 140 5.09 4.34 -10.11
C GLY A 140 3.87 4.59 -9.23
N PHE A 141 3.64 5.84 -8.80
CA PHE A 141 2.47 6.16 -7.97
C PHE A 141 1.14 6.12 -8.73
N ILE A 142 1.11 6.53 -10.00
CA ILE A 142 -0.06 6.31 -10.87
C ILE A 142 -0.36 4.81 -10.96
N ALA A 143 0.67 3.98 -11.15
CA ALA A 143 0.48 2.53 -11.19
C ALA A 143 -0.11 1.99 -9.88
N VAL A 144 0.30 2.47 -8.70
CA VAL A 144 -0.33 2.09 -7.43
C VAL A 144 -1.81 2.49 -7.38
N VAL A 145 -2.14 3.70 -7.83
CA VAL A 145 -3.54 4.18 -7.88
C VAL A 145 -4.37 3.30 -8.80
N VAL A 146 -3.87 2.99 -10.00
CA VAL A 146 -4.53 2.10 -10.96
C VAL A 146 -4.73 0.71 -10.37
N SER A 147 -3.72 0.14 -9.69
CA SER A 147 -3.84 -1.17 -9.01
C SER A 147 -5.01 -1.19 -8.03
N ASN A 148 -5.17 -0.13 -7.22
CA ASN A 148 -6.28 -0.04 -6.25
C ASN A 148 -7.63 0.14 -6.95
N ILE A 149 -7.71 0.96 -8.00
CA ILE A 149 -8.95 1.15 -8.78
C ILE A 149 -9.39 -0.17 -9.43
N VAL A 150 -8.46 -0.91 -10.04
CA VAL A 150 -8.73 -2.22 -10.64
C VAL A 150 -9.26 -3.19 -9.59
N TRP A 151 -8.62 -3.25 -8.41
CA TRP A 151 -9.07 -4.09 -7.31
C TRP A 151 -10.50 -3.75 -6.85
N ILE A 152 -10.80 -2.46 -6.63
CA ILE A 152 -12.14 -1.99 -6.24
C ILE A 152 -13.15 -2.33 -7.34
N GLY A 153 -12.83 -2.04 -8.61
CA GLY A 153 -13.71 -2.30 -9.73
C GLY A 153 -14.05 -3.78 -9.89
N LEU A 154 -13.07 -4.67 -9.71
CA LEU A 154 -13.31 -6.12 -9.72
C LEU A 154 -14.13 -6.59 -8.52
N ARG A 155 -13.84 -6.08 -7.32
CA ARG A 155 -14.58 -6.42 -6.09
C ARG A 155 -16.04 -6.00 -6.19
N GLU A 156 -16.28 -4.71 -6.42
CA GLU A 156 -17.63 -4.14 -6.43
C GLU A 156 -18.40 -4.56 -7.68
N GLY A 157 -17.73 -4.67 -8.84
CA GLY A 157 -18.33 -5.15 -10.07
C GLY A 157 -18.81 -6.60 -9.96
N ALA A 158 -18.00 -7.49 -9.38
CA ALA A 158 -18.42 -8.88 -9.15
C ALA A 158 -19.61 -8.96 -8.19
N ASN A 159 -19.57 -8.19 -7.09
CA ASN A 159 -20.68 -8.15 -6.13
C ASN A 159 -21.97 -7.63 -6.77
N ALA A 160 -21.88 -6.59 -7.61
CA ALA A 160 -23.04 -6.03 -8.31
C ALA A 160 -23.64 -7.00 -9.33
N ILE A 161 -22.81 -7.74 -10.08
CA ILE A 161 -23.26 -8.73 -11.06
C ILE A 161 -23.91 -9.94 -10.37
N LEU A 162 -23.33 -10.40 -9.26
CA LEU A 162 -23.79 -11.60 -8.55
C LEU A 162 -24.94 -11.32 -7.58
N GLY A 163 -25.10 -10.07 -7.13
CA GLY A 163 -26.11 -9.68 -6.13
C GLY A 163 -25.76 -10.06 -4.69
N TYR A 164 -24.55 -10.57 -4.43
CA TYR A 164 -24.05 -10.93 -3.11
C TYR A 164 -22.54 -10.75 -3.01
N GLU A 165 -22.01 -10.69 -1.79
CA GLU A 165 -20.57 -10.58 -1.57
C GLU A 165 -19.85 -11.90 -1.86
N LEU A 166 -18.92 -11.92 -2.81
CA LEU A 166 -18.23 -13.14 -3.20
C LEU A 166 -17.48 -13.76 -2.00
N PRO A 167 -17.61 -15.06 -1.71
CA PRO A 167 -16.89 -15.68 -0.60
C PRO A 167 -15.38 -15.58 -0.76
N ILE A 168 -14.65 -15.43 0.34
CA ILE A 168 -13.18 -15.20 0.36
C ILE A 168 -12.41 -16.27 -0.45
N GLN A 169 -12.91 -17.50 -0.47
CA GLN A 169 -12.34 -18.64 -1.19
C GLN A 169 -12.29 -18.49 -2.72
N TYR A 170 -13.02 -17.53 -3.28
CA TYR A 170 -13.11 -17.26 -4.71
C TYR A 170 -12.63 -15.84 -5.09
N ARG A 171 -12.09 -15.06 -4.13
CA ARG A 171 -11.62 -13.68 -4.33
C ARG A 171 -10.23 -13.60 -4.99
N TYR A 172 -10.14 -13.94 -6.27
CA TYR A 172 -8.90 -13.86 -7.07
C TYR A 172 -8.53 -12.42 -7.49
N ASP A 173 -9.43 -11.45 -7.28
CA ASP A 173 -9.16 -10.03 -7.48
C ASP A 173 -7.95 -9.53 -6.64
N ASN A 174 -7.75 -10.13 -5.45
CA ASN A 174 -6.61 -9.83 -4.58
C ASN A 174 -5.27 -10.31 -5.19
N ASP A 175 -5.24 -11.44 -5.88
CA ASP A 175 -4.03 -11.94 -6.56
C ASP A 175 -3.57 -10.97 -7.64
N LEU A 176 -4.50 -10.53 -8.50
CA LEU A 176 -4.21 -9.52 -9.51
C LEU A 176 -3.74 -8.21 -8.87
N TYR A 177 -4.42 -7.78 -7.81
CA TYR A 177 -4.02 -6.61 -7.04
C TYR A 177 -2.58 -6.73 -6.52
N HIS A 178 -2.19 -7.87 -5.94
CA HIS A 178 -0.83 -8.08 -5.47
C HIS A 178 0.20 -8.04 -6.58
N ILE A 179 -0.08 -8.65 -7.73
CA ILE A 179 0.82 -8.63 -8.90
C ILE A 179 1.00 -7.20 -9.42
N LEU A 180 -0.10 -6.45 -9.58
CA LEU A 180 -0.03 -5.05 -10.00
C LEU A 180 0.72 -4.19 -8.99
N LEU A 181 0.55 -4.47 -7.69
CA LEU A 181 1.32 -3.81 -6.64
C LEU A 181 2.82 -4.12 -6.74
N ILE A 182 3.24 -5.37 -6.99
CA ILE A 182 4.66 -5.73 -7.18
C ILE A 182 5.27 -4.90 -8.31
N VAL A 183 4.57 -4.80 -9.44
CA VAL A 183 5.03 -3.99 -10.59
C VAL A 183 5.14 -2.52 -10.19
N SER A 184 4.13 -1.97 -9.53
CA SER A 184 4.14 -0.56 -9.11
C SER A 184 5.24 -0.23 -8.10
N THR A 185 5.49 -1.11 -7.11
CA THR A 185 6.54 -0.89 -6.11
C THR A 185 7.93 -1.09 -6.69
N TYR A 186 8.09 -1.98 -7.68
CA TYR A 186 9.32 -2.10 -8.46
C TYR A 186 9.64 -0.82 -9.23
N ILE A 187 8.65 -0.23 -9.92
CA ILE A 187 8.82 1.05 -10.64
C ILE A 187 9.27 2.16 -9.68
N ILE A 188 8.62 2.26 -8.52
CA ILE A 188 8.99 3.22 -7.47
C ILE A 188 10.43 2.99 -7.00
N PHE A 189 10.82 1.75 -6.73
CA PHE A 189 12.17 1.40 -6.30
C PHE A 189 13.24 1.79 -7.34
N ILE A 190 12.99 1.51 -8.62
CA ILE A 190 13.90 1.91 -9.71
C ILE A 190 13.99 3.43 -9.80
N ALA A 191 12.88 4.15 -9.62
CA ALA A 191 12.89 5.61 -9.61
C ALA A 191 13.78 6.17 -8.48
N ILE A 192 13.75 5.57 -7.29
CA ILE A 192 14.64 5.94 -6.16
C ILE A 192 16.10 5.66 -6.52
N MET A 193 16.42 4.48 -7.06
CA MET A 193 17.77 4.12 -7.48
C MET A 193 18.36 5.14 -8.48
N ARG A 194 17.52 5.64 -9.41
CA ARG A 194 17.89 6.68 -10.38
C ARG A 194 18.06 8.05 -9.75
N GLY A 195 17.46 8.29 -8.59
CA GLY A 195 17.42 9.61 -7.94
C GLY A 195 16.28 10.49 -8.45
N ASP A 196 15.30 9.90 -9.15
CA ASP A 196 14.13 10.62 -9.67
C ASP A 196 13.19 11.04 -8.54
N TRP A 197 13.31 10.41 -7.37
CA TRP A 197 12.65 10.84 -6.15
C TRP A 197 13.43 12.01 -5.57
N SER A 198 13.00 13.21 -5.94
CA SER A 198 13.61 14.47 -5.53
C SER A 198 13.78 14.54 -4.01
N TYR A 199 15.04 14.57 -3.58
CA TYR A 199 15.48 14.80 -2.21
C TYR A 199 16.48 15.97 -2.19
N PRO A 200 16.71 16.68 -1.06
CA PRO A 200 17.76 17.69 -1.01
C PRO A 200 19.13 17.02 -1.01
#